data_AF-A0A914D860-F1
#
_entry.id   AF-A0A914D860-F1
#
_cell.length_a   1.000
_cell.length_b   1.000
_cell.length_c   1.000
_cell.angle_alpha   90.00
_cell.angle_beta   90.00
_cell.angle_gamma   90.00
#
_symmetry.space_group_name_H-M   'P 1'
#
loop_
_entity.id
_entity.type
_entity.pdbx_description
1 polymer ?
#
loop_
_entity_poly.entity_id
_entity_poly.type
_entity_poly.pdbx_seq_one_letter_code
_entity_poly.pdbx_strand_id
1 'polypeptide(L)'
;MRCHYDFPEVPNKATGKYSCRDDFEEIKLYSYEYTRVDHLWRTEITLRRTTFWCRRKEKDNEAIPSESGFICPENFQQLKLNLSTSINDWLVVCVGQDYQQDNQYQIPFGGFFSCQTPNKFAKCPDGYTQRPFIEIHYCDMFYCVHPNSKRNMPLPELRLPPFSKPSFEKNSTSREYTDQPYNDEQ
;
A
#
# COMPACT_ATOMS: atom_id res chain seq x y z
N MET A 1 -1.96 -5.05 25.82
CA MET A 1 -1.01 -5.61 24.85
C MET A 1 -1.39 -5.14 23.45
N ARG A 2 -0.59 -4.27 22.80
CA ARG A 2 -0.72 -3.99 21.36
C ARG A 2 0.15 -5.01 20.64
N CYS A 3 -0.46 -5.94 19.91
CA CYS A 3 0.28 -6.77 18.98
C CYS A 3 0.64 -5.88 17.78
N HIS A 4 1.85 -5.33 17.74
CA HIS A 4 2.38 -4.78 16.50
C HIS A 4 2.66 -5.95 15.56
N TYR A 5 1.80 -6.13 14.56
CA TYR A 5 2.03 -7.09 13.49
C TYR A 5 3.17 -6.55 12.62
N ASP A 6 4.35 -7.14 12.77
CA ASP A 6 5.46 -6.90 11.87
C ASP A 6 5.15 -7.64 10.57
N PHE A 7 4.54 -6.94 9.61
CA PHE A 7 4.25 -7.55 8.32
C PHE A 7 5.56 -7.90 7.63
N PRO A 8 5.72 -9.13 7.11
CA PRO A 8 6.95 -9.52 6.43
C PRO A 8 7.15 -8.67 5.17
N GLU A 9 8.41 -8.39 4.86
CA GLU A 9 8.78 -7.80 3.58
C GLU A 9 8.39 -8.74 2.44
N VAL A 10 7.87 -8.17 1.35
CA VAL A 10 7.37 -8.94 0.20
C VAL A 10 8.37 -8.77 -0.95
N PRO A 11 9.14 -9.81 -1.32
CA PRO A 11 10.06 -9.71 -2.44
C PRO A 11 9.30 -9.64 -3.77
N ASN A 12 9.94 -9.06 -4.77
CA ASN A 12 9.45 -9.12 -6.14
C ASN A 12 9.45 -10.57 -6.61
N LYS A 13 8.27 -11.11 -6.89
CA LYS A 13 8.07 -12.50 -7.32
C LYS A 13 8.77 -12.83 -8.64
N ALA A 14 8.94 -11.85 -9.53
CA ALA A 14 9.61 -12.06 -10.81
C ALA A 14 11.14 -12.24 -10.67
N THR A 15 11.75 -11.69 -9.62
CA THR A 15 13.21 -11.71 -9.41
C THR A 15 13.62 -12.53 -8.19
N GLY A 16 12.69 -12.82 -7.28
CA GLY A 16 12.97 -13.38 -5.95
C GLY A 16 13.72 -12.41 -5.02
N LYS A 17 13.91 -11.15 -5.44
CA LYS A 17 14.71 -10.13 -4.74
C LYS A 17 13.83 -8.94 -4.38
N TYR A 18 14.32 -8.04 -3.52
CA TYR A 18 13.69 -6.73 -3.29
C TYR A 18 14.09 -5.72 -4.37
N SER A 19 14.16 -6.17 -5.62
CA SER A 19 14.55 -5.33 -6.75
C SER A 19 13.78 -5.65 -8.02
N CYS A 20 13.70 -4.66 -8.90
CA CYS A 20 13.22 -4.87 -10.26
C CYS A 20 14.23 -5.66 -11.10
N ARG A 21 13.76 -6.15 -12.26
CA ARG A 21 14.64 -6.66 -13.32
C ARG A 21 15.43 -5.50 -13.94
N ASP A 22 16.54 -5.80 -14.62
CA ASP A 22 17.42 -4.79 -15.19
C ASP A 22 16.74 -3.90 -16.24
N ASP A 23 15.77 -4.46 -16.98
CA ASP A 23 14.93 -3.77 -17.97
C ASP A 23 13.79 -2.92 -17.34
N PHE A 24 13.72 -2.88 -16.01
CA PHE A 24 12.74 -2.12 -15.25
C PHE A 24 13.42 -1.13 -14.29
N GLU A 25 12.78 -0.01 -14.04
CA GLU A 25 13.13 0.99 -13.03
C GLU A 25 12.20 0.88 -11.81
N GLU A 26 12.77 1.12 -10.63
CA GLU A 26 12.05 1.15 -9.36
C GLU A 26 11.42 2.51 -9.13
N ILE A 27 10.10 2.53 -9.00
CA ILE A 27 9.34 3.74 -8.70
C ILE A 27 8.84 3.65 -7.26
N LYS A 28 9.26 4.61 -6.44
CA LYS A 28 8.74 4.75 -5.08
C LYS A 28 7.24 5.08 -5.13
N LEU A 29 6.43 4.21 -4.53
CA LEU A 29 5.00 4.44 -4.35
C LEU A 29 4.76 5.19 -3.04
N TYR A 30 5.20 4.67 -1.91
CA TYR A 30 4.90 5.25 -0.60
C TYR A 30 5.93 4.82 0.45
N SER A 31 6.24 5.70 1.41
CA SER A 31 6.98 5.37 2.63
C SER A 31 6.22 5.84 3.86
N TYR A 32 6.27 5.03 4.92
CA TYR A 32 5.84 5.42 6.25
C TYR A 32 6.83 4.93 7.31
N GLU A 33 6.83 5.60 8.45
CA GLU A 33 7.61 5.22 9.62
C GLU A 33 6.71 4.52 10.63
N TYR A 34 7.28 3.55 11.34
CA TYR A 34 6.62 2.85 12.43
C TYR A 34 7.61 2.57 13.55
N THR A 35 7.13 2.62 14.78
CA THR A 35 7.94 2.28 15.95
C THR A 35 7.72 0.83 16.36
N ARG A 36 8.80 0.17 16.75
CA ARG A 36 8.80 -1.16 17.32
C ARG A 36 9.52 -1.11 18.66
N VAL A 37 8.96 -1.77 19.67
CA VAL A 37 9.65 -1.97 20.95
C VAL A 37 10.64 -3.11 20.78
N ASP A 38 11.92 -2.84 21.00
CA ASP A 38 12.93 -3.86 21.17
C ASP A 38 12.86 -4.38 22.60
N HIS A 39 12.36 -5.61 22.75
CA HIS A 39 12.20 -6.23 24.06
C HIS A 39 13.53 -6.62 24.72
N LEU A 40 14.61 -6.79 23.94
CA LEU A 40 15.93 -7.12 24.47
C LEU A 40 16.56 -5.90 25.14
N TRP A 41 16.38 -4.72 24.54
CA TRP A 41 17.00 -3.48 25.02
C TRP A 41 16.04 -2.54 25.73
N ARG A 42 14.73 -2.86 25.77
CA ARG A 42 13.66 -1.97 26.27
C ARG A 42 13.71 -0.57 25.65
N THR A 43 13.98 -0.51 24.35
CA THR A 43 14.06 0.74 23.58
C THR A 43 13.01 0.73 22.47
N GLU A 44 12.60 1.92 22.03
CA GLU A 44 11.78 2.08 20.84
C GLU A 44 12.68 2.33 19.63
N ILE A 45 12.53 1.50 18.60
CA ILE A 45 13.23 1.63 17.33
C ILE A 45 12.24 2.16 16.31
N THR A 46 12.59 3.27 15.66
CA THR A 46 11.83 3.79 14.52
C THR A 46 12.38 3.17 13.24
N LEU A 47 11.50 2.49 12.50
CA LEU A 47 11.80 1.86 11.23
C LEU A 47 11.01 2.55 10.13
N ARG A 48 11.57 2.54 8.91
CA ARG A 48 10.90 3.08 7.73
C ARG A 48 10.62 1.97 6.73
N ARG A 49 9.35 1.80 6.38
CA ARG A 49 8.95 0.89 5.29
C ARG A 49 8.75 1.70 4.01
N THR A 50 9.22 1.16 2.89
CA THR A 50 9.01 1.77 1.58
C THR A 50 8.48 0.74 0.59
N THR A 51 7.41 1.10 -0.10
CA THR A 51 6.81 0.30 -1.16
C THR A 51 7.25 0.85 -2.52
N PHE A 52 7.69 -0.05 -3.39
CA PHE A 52 8.10 0.24 -4.77
C PHE A 52 7.26 -0.56 -5.76
N TRP A 53 7.19 -0.08 -6.99
CA TRP A 53 6.69 -0.84 -8.14
C TRP A 53 7.65 -0.72 -9.32
N CYS A 54 7.64 -1.71 -10.21
CA CYS A 54 8.54 -1.78 -11.35
C CYS A 54 7.89 -1.20 -12.61
N ARG A 55 8.58 -0.28 -13.29
CA ARG A 55 8.19 0.26 -14.59
C ARG A 55 9.22 -0.10 -15.65
N ARG A 56 8.81 -0.53 -16.85
CA ARG A 56 9.76 -0.86 -17.92
C ARG A 56 10.55 0.39 -18.33
N LYS A 57 11.88 0.29 -18.44
CA LYS A 57 12.73 1.34 -19.00
C LYS A 57 12.49 1.38 -20.51
N GLU A 58 11.66 2.33 -20.96
CA GLU A 58 11.30 2.67 -22.35
C GLU A 58 11.66 1.67 -23.46
N LYS A 59 10.63 0.91 -23.89
CA LYS A 59 10.18 0.88 -25.30
C LYS A 59 8.74 1.39 -25.27
N ASP A 60 8.45 2.43 -26.05
CA ASP A 60 7.18 3.16 -26.03
C ASP A 60 5.94 2.25 -26.12
N ASN A 61 4.89 2.65 -25.40
CA ASN A 61 3.49 2.35 -25.68
C ASN A 61 3.00 0.90 -25.61
N GLU A 62 3.46 0.12 -24.63
CA GLU A 62 2.83 -1.17 -24.34
C GLU A 62 2.15 -1.15 -22.97
N ALA A 63 0.83 -1.11 -23.03
CA ALA A 63 -0.05 -1.37 -21.90
C ALA A 63 0.28 -2.71 -21.26
N ILE A 64 0.59 -2.73 -19.96
CA ILE A 64 0.68 -4.00 -19.23
C ILE A 64 -0.74 -4.37 -18.81
N PRO A 65 -1.29 -5.56 -19.09
CA PRO A 65 -2.66 -5.82 -18.69
C PRO A 65 -2.80 -6.25 -17.21
N SER A 66 -3.68 -5.65 -16.39
CA SER A 66 -3.99 -6.06 -15.00
C SER A 66 -5.38 -5.63 -14.51
N GLU A 67 -6.25 -6.56 -14.11
CA GLU A 67 -7.62 -6.26 -13.63
C GLU A 67 -7.68 -5.37 -12.37
N SER A 68 -8.77 -4.61 -12.24
CA SER A 68 -9.24 -4.02 -10.98
C SER A 68 -10.47 -4.80 -10.48
N GLY A 69 -10.35 -5.50 -9.36
CA GLY A 69 -11.36 -6.36 -8.72
C GLY A 69 -11.18 -6.38 -7.19
N PHE A 70 -12.26 -6.54 -6.40
CA PHE A 70 -12.14 -6.74 -4.94
C PHE A 70 -11.71 -8.16 -4.56
N ILE A 71 -11.82 -9.11 -5.50
CA ILE A 71 -11.44 -10.52 -5.35
C ILE A 71 -10.74 -10.91 -6.66
N CYS A 72 -9.57 -11.52 -6.58
CA CYS A 72 -8.84 -11.96 -7.77
C CYS A 72 -9.55 -13.15 -8.45
N PRO A 73 -9.55 -13.22 -9.80
CA PRO A 73 -10.05 -14.39 -10.52
C PRO A 73 -9.32 -15.68 -10.12
N GLU A 74 -9.92 -16.83 -10.45
CA GLU A 74 -9.25 -18.12 -10.25
C GLU A 74 -7.92 -18.16 -11.00
N ASN A 75 -6.90 -18.77 -10.40
CA ASN A 75 -5.52 -18.86 -10.90
C ASN A 75 -4.72 -17.53 -10.93
N PHE A 76 -5.29 -16.42 -10.44
CA PHE A 76 -4.54 -15.19 -10.29
C PHE A 76 -3.76 -15.18 -8.97
N GLN A 77 -2.52 -14.72 -9.05
CA GLN A 77 -1.70 -14.54 -7.88
C GLN A 77 -2.06 -13.24 -7.15
N GLN A 78 -2.27 -13.35 -5.83
CA GLN A 78 -2.51 -12.18 -4.98
C GLN A 78 -1.19 -11.60 -4.47
N LEU A 79 -0.91 -10.35 -4.82
CA LEU A 79 0.20 -9.58 -4.28
C LEU A 79 -0.33 -8.58 -3.26
N LYS A 80 -0.02 -8.79 -1.98
CA LYS A 80 -0.41 -7.89 -0.89
C LYS A 80 0.65 -6.80 -0.72
N LEU A 81 0.26 -5.56 -0.95
CA LEU A 81 1.06 -4.37 -0.66
C LEU A 81 0.64 -3.83 0.71
N ASN A 82 1.53 -3.91 1.69
CA ASN A 82 1.30 -3.39 3.03
C ASN A 82 1.62 -1.88 3.06
N LEU A 83 0.58 -1.05 3.14
CA LEU A 83 0.70 0.40 2.98
C LEU A 83 0.65 1.16 4.31
N SER A 84 0.29 0.50 5.42
CA SER A 84 0.43 1.00 6.79
C SER A 84 0.63 -0.15 7.78
N THR A 85 0.81 0.17 9.06
CA THR A 85 0.84 -0.83 10.15
C THR A 85 -0.53 -1.43 10.48
N SER A 86 -1.62 -0.89 9.92
CA SER A 86 -2.97 -1.42 10.14
C SER A 86 -3.24 -2.65 9.28
N ILE A 87 -3.88 -3.67 9.87
CA ILE A 87 -4.31 -4.89 9.16
C ILE A 87 -5.35 -4.63 8.06
N ASN A 88 -5.93 -3.43 8.01
CA ASN A 88 -6.92 -3.02 7.01
C ASN A 88 -6.34 -2.11 5.93
N ASP A 89 -5.09 -1.67 6.08
CA ASP A 89 -4.45 -0.72 5.16
C ASP A 89 -3.50 -1.47 4.21
N TRP A 90 -4.08 -2.43 3.45
CA TRP A 90 -3.39 -3.18 2.40
C TRP A 90 -4.12 -3.07 1.06
N LEU A 91 -3.35 -3.12 -0.02
CA LEU A 91 -3.85 -3.26 -1.38
C LEU A 91 -3.52 -4.68 -1.87
N VAL A 92 -4.50 -5.40 -2.44
CA VAL A 92 -4.22 -6.60 -3.22
C VAL A 92 -4.17 -6.23 -4.69
N VAL A 93 -3.07 -6.61 -5.34
CA VAL A 93 -2.91 -6.57 -6.79
C VAL A 93 -3.01 -8.01 -7.30
N CYS A 94 -3.93 -8.23 -8.23
CA CYS A 94 -4.11 -9.52 -8.89
C CYS A 94 -3.21 -9.60 -10.12
N VAL A 95 -2.34 -10.60 -10.18
CA VAL A 95 -1.42 -10.80 -11.30
C VAL A 95 -1.68 -12.16 -11.93
N GLY A 96 -2.10 -12.14 -13.20
CA GLY A 96 -2.24 -13.35 -14.00
C GLY A 96 -0.88 -13.98 -14.28
N GLN A 97 -0.83 -15.30 -14.32
CA GLN A 97 0.42 -16.04 -14.57
C GLN A 97 0.49 -16.60 -16.00
N ASP A 98 -0.66 -16.82 -16.64
CA ASP A 98 -0.75 -17.36 -17.99
C ASP A 98 -1.44 -16.36 -18.90
N TYR A 99 -0.62 -15.64 -19.69
CA TYR A 99 -1.11 -14.63 -20.63
C TYR A 99 -2.19 -15.15 -21.59
N GLN A 100 -2.13 -16.41 -22.02
CA GLN A 100 -3.08 -16.94 -22.99
C GLN A 100 -4.41 -17.30 -22.35
N GLN A 101 -4.39 -17.89 -21.15
CA GLN A 101 -5.62 -18.26 -20.43
C GLN A 101 -6.30 -17.06 -19.77
N ASP A 102 -5.51 -16.08 -19.33
CA ASP A 102 -5.98 -14.94 -18.55
C ASP A 102 -6.45 -13.76 -19.43
N ASN A 103 -6.34 -13.87 -20.77
CA ASN A 103 -6.60 -12.79 -21.73
C ASN A 103 -7.97 -12.11 -21.55
N GLN A 104 -8.99 -12.84 -21.11
CA GLN A 104 -10.32 -12.28 -20.88
C GLN A 104 -10.40 -11.31 -19.69
N TYR A 105 -9.48 -11.41 -18.73
CA TYR A 105 -9.39 -10.59 -17.51
C TYR A 105 -8.32 -9.49 -17.62
N GLN A 106 -7.62 -9.42 -18.76
CA GLN A 106 -6.55 -8.46 -19.00
C GLN A 106 -7.11 -7.06 -19.26
N ILE A 107 -6.60 -6.05 -18.54
CA ILE A 107 -6.91 -4.63 -18.81
C ILE A 107 -5.66 -3.75 -18.85
N PRO A 108 -5.47 -2.88 -19.84
CA PRO A 108 -4.32 -1.98 -19.87
C PRO A 108 -4.09 -1.18 -18.58
N PHE A 109 -2.92 -1.37 -17.96
CA PHE A 109 -2.43 -0.74 -16.74
C PHE A 109 -1.30 0.24 -17.06
N GLY A 110 -1.45 1.46 -16.55
CA GLY A 110 -0.55 2.59 -16.82
C GLY A 110 0.35 2.98 -15.64
N GLY A 111 0.28 2.26 -14.52
CA GLY A 111 1.13 2.51 -13.35
C GLY A 111 0.38 2.94 -12.09
N PHE A 112 1.14 2.97 -10.98
CA PHE A 112 0.70 3.52 -9.70
C PHE A 112 1.41 4.85 -9.41
N PHE A 113 0.74 5.74 -8.69
CA PHE A 113 1.37 6.93 -8.12
C PHE A 113 0.66 7.38 -6.84
N SER A 114 1.35 8.18 -6.02
CA SER A 114 0.83 8.76 -4.79
C SER A 114 1.31 10.20 -4.59
N CYS A 115 0.90 10.82 -3.49
CA CYS A 115 1.43 12.11 -3.03
C CYS A 115 2.96 12.14 -2.83
N GLN A 116 3.62 10.97 -2.68
CA GLN A 116 5.08 10.87 -2.50
C GLN A 116 5.82 10.46 -3.78
N THR A 117 5.10 10.15 -4.85
CA THR A 117 5.70 9.75 -6.13
C THR A 117 6.30 10.99 -6.80
N PRO A 118 7.52 10.92 -7.39
CA PRO A 118 8.11 12.05 -8.10
C PRO A 118 7.18 12.59 -9.20
N ASN A 119 7.12 13.92 -9.38
CA ASN A 119 6.19 14.58 -10.32
C ASN A 119 6.21 13.98 -11.74
N LYS A 120 7.37 13.56 -12.25
CA LYS A 120 7.50 12.91 -13.57
C LYS A 120 6.70 11.61 -13.72
N PHE A 121 6.30 10.99 -12.62
CA PHE A 121 5.50 9.75 -12.58
C PHE A 121 4.15 9.95 -11.90
N ALA A 122 3.80 11.17 -11.48
CA ALA A 122 2.57 11.49 -10.76
C ALA A 122 1.41 11.86 -11.71
N LYS A 123 1.38 11.28 -12.91
CA LYS A 123 0.33 11.47 -13.91
C LYS A 123 0.17 10.18 -14.72
N CYS A 124 -1.07 9.88 -15.11
CA CYS A 124 -1.30 8.80 -16.06
C CYS A 124 -0.71 9.09 -17.45
N PRO A 125 -0.23 8.04 -18.15
CA PRO A 125 0.13 8.14 -19.56
C PRO A 125 -1.05 8.62 -20.41
N ASP A 126 -0.77 9.12 -21.60
CA ASP A 126 -1.81 9.54 -22.53
C ASP A 126 -2.74 8.37 -22.89
N GLY A 127 -4.04 8.63 -22.94
CA GLY A 127 -5.07 7.61 -23.15
C GLY A 127 -5.43 6.79 -21.89
N TYR A 128 -4.82 7.04 -20.74
CA TYR A 128 -5.19 6.39 -19.47
C TYR A 128 -5.98 7.34 -18.57
N THR A 129 -6.85 6.76 -17.75
CA THR A 129 -7.65 7.46 -16.74
C THR A 129 -7.14 7.13 -15.35
N GLN A 130 -7.00 8.15 -14.50
CA GLN A 130 -6.65 7.98 -13.09
C GLN A 130 -7.82 7.44 -12.28
N ARG A 131 -7.54 6.53 -11.34
CA ARG A 131 -8.51 5.97 -10.41
C ARG A 131 -7.91 5.94 -9.00
N PRO A 132 -8.59 6.50 -7.98
CA PRO A 132 -8.14 6.34 -6.60
C PRO A 132 -8.30 4.88 -6.18
N PHE A 133 -7.39 4.38 -5.35
CA PHE A 133 -7.55 3.07 -4.72
C PHE A 133 -7.52 3.10 -3.20
N ILE A 134 -6.79 4.04 -2.60
CA ILE A 134 -6.76 4.23 -1.15
C ILE A 134 -6.25 5.61 -0.77
N GLU A 135 -6.69 6.10 0.39
CA GLU A 135 -6.10 7.25 1.10
C GLU A 135 -5.52 6.75 2.42
N ILE A 136 -4.21 6.95 2.65
CA ILE A 136 -3.52 6.53 3.87
C ILE A 136 -2.66 7.69 4.37
N HIS A 137 -2.84 8.07 5.64
CA HIS A 137 -2.10 9.15 6.28
C HIS A 137 -2.13 10.45 5.45
N TYR A 138 -3.32 10.83 4.95
CA TYR A 138 -3.52 12.01 4.10
C TYR A 138 -2.72 11.96 2.78
N CYS A 139 -2.35 10.76 2.32
CA CYS A 139 -1.73 10.52 1.05
C CYS A 139 -2.67 9.70 0.17
N ASP A 140 -3.26 10.37 -0.82
CA ASP A 140 -4.03 9.70 -1.86
C ASP A 140 -3.11 8.90 -2.77
N MET A 141 -3.58 7.70 -3.12
CA MET A 141 -2.90 6.83 -4.04
C MET A 141 -3.82 6.43 -5.19
N PHE A 142 -3.24 6.41 -6.38
CA PHE A 142 -3.93 6.26 -7.65
C PHE A 142 -3.29 5.18 -8.51
N TYR A 143 -4.09 4.61 -9.40
CA TYR A 143 -3.63 3.79 -10.50
C TYR A 143 -4.20 4.28 -11.83
N CYS A 144 -3.53 3.93 -12.92
CA CYS A 144 -3.91 4.30 -14.26
C CYS A 144 -4.45 3.10 -15.03
N VAL A 145 -5.61 3.27 -15.66
CA VAL A 145 -6.25 2.23 -16.47
C VAL A 145 -6.79 2.83 -17.77
N HIS A 146 -6.74 2.09 -18.87
CA HIS A 146 -7.31 2.56 -20.13
C HIS A 146 -8.85 2.62 -20.02
N PRO A 147 -9.52 3.68 -20.52
CA PRO A 147 -10.95 3.92 -20.31
C PRO A 147 -11.87 2.85 -20.90
N ASN A 148 -11.40 2.13 -21.93
CA ASN A 148 -12.17 1.05 -22.59
C ASN A 148 -11.97 -0.33 -21.93
N SER A 149 -11.29 -0.40 -20.80
CA SER A 149 -11.21 -1.63 -19.99
C SER A 149 -12.63 -2.02 -19.57
N LYS A 150 -13.04 -3.26 -19.87
CA LYS A 150 -14.44 -3.72 -19.73
C LYS A 150 -14.98 -3.38 -18.34
N ARG A 151 -16.02 -2.52 -18.30
CA ARG A 151 -16.69 -2.07 -17.06
C ARG A 151 -17.58 -3.19 -16.50
N ASN A 152 -17.00 -4.28 -16.03
CA ASN A 152 -17.73 -5.27 -15.23
C ASN A 152 -17.50 -5.09 -13.72
N MET A 153 -16.98 -3.93 -13.31
CA MET A 153 -16.79 -3.59 -11.90
C MET A 153 -18.00 -2.79 -11.40
N PRO A 154 -18.60 -3.16 -10.25
CA PRO A 154 -19.54 -2.27 -9.58
C PRO A 154 -18.84 -0.92 -9.33
N LEU A 155 -19.56 0.17 -9.58
CA LEU A 155 -19.05 1.51 -9.30
C LEU A 155 -18.59 1.54 -7.83
N PRO A 156 -17.36 2.01 -7.52
CA PRO A 156 -16.93 2.13 -6.14
C PRO A 156 -17.95 3.00 -5.40
N GLU A 157 -18.40 2.49 -4.26
CA GLU A 157 -19.39 3.18 -3.43
C GLU A 157 -18.89 4.59 -3.11
N LEU A 158 -19.73 5.59 -3.37
CA LEU A 158 -19.41 6.99 -3.10
C LEU A 158 -19.22 7.14 -1.59
N ARG A 159 -17.96 7.15 -1.13
CA ARG A 159 -17.66 7.50 0.25
C ARG A 159 -17.94 9.00 0.39
N LEU A 160 -18.86 9.35 1.28
CA LEU A 160 -19.14 10.74 1.64
C LEU A 160 -18.25 11.12 2.83
N PRO A 161 -17.77 12.37 2.91
CA PRO A 161 -16.94 12.84 4.01
C PRO A 161 -17.67 12.75 5.36
N PRO A 162 -16.91 12.68 6.47
CA PRO A 162 -15.45 12.80 6.56
C PRO A 162 -14.69 11.48 6.35
N PHE A 163 -13.56 11.55 5.64
CA PHE A 163 -12.69 10.40 5.31
C PHE A 163 -11.66 10.07 6.41
N SER A 164 -11.69 10.79 7.53
CA SER A 164 -10.67 10.72 8.59
C SER A 164 -11.03 9.67 9.65
N LYS A 165 -10.10 8.78 10.02
CA LYS A 165 -10.17 8.06 11.30
C LYS A 165 -9.85 9.08 12.41
N PRO A 166 -10.61 9.15 13.52
CA PRO A 166 -10.27 10.03 14.63
C PRO A 166 -8.88 9.65 15.17
N SER A 167 -7.95 10.61 15.16
CA SER A 167 -6.70 10.52 15.90
C SER A 167 -7.04 10.51 17.39
N PHE A 168 -6.93 9.35 18.05
CA PHE A 168 -6.84 9.33 19.51
C PHE A 168 -5.46 9.86 19.91
N GLU A 169 -5.32 11.19 19.95
CA GLU A 169 -4.24 11.85 20.69
C GLU A 169 -4.49 11.62 22.18
N LYS A 170 -3.90 10.56 22.75
CA LYS A 170 -3.71 10.53 24.20
C LYS A 170 -2.55 11.46 24.52
N ASN A 171 -2.85 12.72 24.77
CA ASN A 171 -1.99 13.59 25.56
C ASN A 171 -1.86 12.97 26.96
N SER A 172 -0.91 12.06 27.10
CA SER A 172 -0.54 11.51 28.40
C SER A 172 0.48 12.47 28.99
N THR A 173 0.02 13.65 29.41
CA THR A 173 0.71 14.35 30.49
C THR A 173 0.75 13.39 31.67
N SER A 174 1.92 12.81 31.92
CA SER A 174 2.21 12.05 33.12
C SER A 174 1.97 12.94 34.33
N ARG A 175 0.83 12.78 35.00
CA ARG A 175 0.74 13.10 36.42
C ARG A 175 1.32 11.91 37.16
N GLU A 176 2.54 12.06 37.66
CA GLU A 176 3.09 11.22 38.71
C GLU A 176 2.09 11.18 39.86
N TYR A 177 1.59 10.00 40.18
CA TYR A 177 0.88 9.74 41.43
C TYR A 177 1.88 9.04 42.34
N THR A 178 2.41 9.80 43.30
CA THR A 178 3.22 9.26 44.39
C THR A 178 2.29 8.64 45.43
N ASP A 179 2.24 7.31 45.52
CA ASP A 179 1.66 6.63 46.67
C ASP A 179 2.68 6.63 47.82
N GLN A 180 2.38 7.40 48.88
CA GLN A 180 3.02 7.29 50.19
C GLN A 180 2.42 6.09 50.96
N PRO A 181 3.22 5.40 51.80
CA PRO A 181 2.77 4.21 52.52
C PRO A 181 1.78 4.54 53.65
N TYR A 182 0.77 3.69 53.77
CA TYR A 182 -0.26 3.69 54.81
C TYR A 182 0.35 3.23 56.15
N ASN A 183 0.31 4.09 57.17
CA ASN A 183 0.58 3.74 58.56
C ASN A 183 -0.76 3.50 59.26
N ASP A 184 -0.97 2.30 59.79
CA ASP A 184 -1.99 2.06 60.83
C ASP A 184 -1.27 1.71 62.14
N GLU A 185 -1.25 2.67 63.07
CA GLU A 185 -1.14 2.43 64.50
C GLU A 185 -2.54 2.65 65.11
N GLN A 186 -3.17 1.57 65.60
CA GLN A 186 -3.79 1.42 66.93
C GLN A 186 -4.64 0.15 67.03
#